data_AF-A0A6J4JX04-F1
#
_entry.id   AF-A0A6J4JX04-F1
#
_cell.length_a   1.000
_cell.length_b   1.000
_cell.length_c   1.000
_cell.angle_alpha   90.00
_cell.angle_beta   90.00
_cell.angle_gamma   90.00
#
_symmetry.space_group_name_H-M   'P 1'
#
loop_
_entity.id
_entity.type
_entity.pdbx_description
1 polymer ?
#
loop_
_entity_poly.entity_id
_entity_poly.type
_entity_poly.pdbx_seq_one_letter_code
_entity_poly.pdbx_strand_id
1 'polypeptide(L)'
;MTEAPALLWFRQDLRLGDNPALHAAAGRPLLPVYVLDDESAGRWAPGGASRWWLHQSLAALRADLAEHGLPLLLARGRAEAVVPALAEAVGAAEVFAGRLHEPWAREVDRRVAEALGAAGRTQRLFTSATLRAPSEIATGDGRPYSMYAPFAKAALKLGPPGEVLPVPEGLRAVSSPPEGEALDALRLLPQPPEPDWAAEFSTLWRPGEAGARERLARFLQRPLADYSTARNDPGIEGSSGLSPHLHWGEISPRQVWRAALDTAGGDEERARPFFNEILWREFSLHLLWHRPDMPEAPLRPQFARFPFAPDPELLRAWKRGRTGYPVVDAGMRQLWRLGWMHNRVRMIAASLLVKHLLQPWQEGSAY
;
A
#
# COMPACT_ATOMS: atom_id res chain seq x y z
N MET A 1 -9.18 -25.95 27.59
CA MET A 1 -10.21 -25.12 26.93
C MET A 1 -9.66 -24.74 25.57
N THR A 2 -10.35 -25.04 24.48
CA THR A 2 -9.95 -24.58 23.14
C THR A 2 -10.11 -23.06 23.09
N GLU A 3 -9.05 -22.34 22.75
CA GLU A 3 -9.12 -20.89 22.58
C GLU A 3 -10.14 -20.53 21.49
N ALA A 4 -10.90 -19.46 21.72
CA ALA A 4 -11.90 -19.00 20.76
C ALA A 4 -11.23 -18.63 19.43
N PRO A 5 -11.83 -19.00 18.27
CA PRO A 5 -11.32 -18.61 16.96
C PRO A 5 -11.14 -17.10 16.81
N ALA A 6 -10.27 -16.71 15.89
CA ALA A 6 -10.08 -15.32 15.48
C ALA A 6 -10.14 -15.20 13.95
N LEU A 7 -10.74 -14.10 13.49
CA LEU A 7 -10.72 -13.74 12.08
C LEU A 7 -9.51 -12.82 11.83
N LEU A 8 -8.64 -13.19 10.90
CA LEU A 8 -7.50 -12.37 10.49
C LEU A 8 -7.81 -11.75 9.12
N TRP A 9 -8.16 -10.47 9.11
CA TRP A 9 -8.58 -9.77 7.90
C TRP A 9 -7.42 -9.01 7.26
N PHE A 10 -6.87 -9.61 6.20
CA PHE A 10 -5.82 -9.05 5.36
C PHE A 10 -6.37 -7.97 4.42
N ARG A 11 -5.62 -6.87 4.30
CA ARG A 11 -5.96 -5.73 3.42
C ARG A 11 -4.74 -5.28 2.61
N GLN A 12 -4.02 -4.25 3.07
CA GLN A 12 -2.75 -3.77 2.50
C GLN A 12 -1.56 -4.15 3.40
N ASP A 13 -1.61 -5.38 3.89
CA ASP A 13 -0.62 -6.02 4.75
C ASP A 13 -0.46 -7.49 4.37
N LEU A 14 -0.36 -7.74 3.06
CA LEU A 14 -0.33 -9.07 2.42
C LEU A 14 1.02 -9.77 2.64
N ARG A 15 1.37 -10.03 3.90
CA ARG A 15 2.59 -10.70 4.35
C ARG A 15 2.37 -11.43 5.67
N LEU A 16 3.20 -12.42 5.95
CA LEU A 16 3.26 -13.10 7.24
C LEU A 16 4.32 -12.49 8.15
N GLY A 17 5.49 -12.13 7.61
CA GLY A 17 6.57 -11.51 8.36
C GLY A 17 6.24 -10.09 8.81
N ASP A 18 6.64 -9.73 10.02
CA ASP A 18 6.36 -8.42 10.62
C ASP A 18 4.89 -7.98 10.52
N ASN A 19 3.94 -8.92 10.69
CA ASN A 19 2.52 -8.63 10.65
C ASN A 19 1.96 -8.58 12.09
N PRO A 20 1.72 -7.39 12.68
CA PRO A 20 1.28 -7.29 14.07
C PRO A 20 -0.12 -7.85 14.31
N ALA A 21 -1.01 -7.82 13.30
CA ALA A 21 -2.35 -8.39 13.41
C ALA A 21 -2.29 -9.93 13.50
N LEU A 22 -1.49 -10.56 12.63
CA LEU A 22 -1.21 -12.00 12.71
C LEU A 22 -0.55 -12.37 14.04
N HIS A 23 0.47 -11.62 14.45
CA HIS A 23 1.19 -11.87 15.70
C HIS A 23 0.29 -11.77 16.94
N ALA A 24 -0.64 -10.81 16.97
CA ALA A 24 -1.59 -10.66 18.07
C ALA A 24 -2.72 -11.71 18.06
N ALA A 25 -3.07 -12.24 16.89
CA ALA A 25 -4.07 -13.29 16.74
C ALA A 25 -3.49 -14.70 16.98
N ALA A 26 -2.17 -14.86 16.91
CA ALA A 26 -1.47 -16.13 17.09
C ALA A 26 -1.80 -16.80 18.43
N GLY A 27 -1.68 -18.13 18.45
CA GLY A 27 -2.14 -18.97 19.57
C GLY A 27 -3.57 -19.49 19.37
N ARG A 28 -4.42 -18.79 18.62
CA ARG A 28 -5.82 -19.16 18.39
C ARG A 28 -6.03 -19.90 17.05
N PRO A 29 -7.13 -20.63 16.87
CA PRO A 29 -7.58 -21.04 15.54
C PRO A 29 -7.90 -19.81 14.68
N LEU A 30 -7.30 -19.72 13.50
CA LEU A 30 -7.40 -18.56 12.61
C LEU A 30 -8.23 -18.87 11.37
N LEU A 31 -9.03 -17.90 10.94
CA LEU A 31 -9.53 -17.79 9.58
C LEU A 31 -8.92 -16.54 8.92
N PRO A 32 -7.86 -16.68 8.13
CA PRO A 32 -7.40 -15.63 7.23
C PRO A 32 -8.45 -15.31 6.17
N VAL A 33 -8.74 -14.02 5.99
CA VAL A 33 -9.68 -13.54 4.97
C VAL A 33 -9.13 -12.32 4.23
N TYR A 34 -9.40 -12.25 2.94
CA TYR A 34 -9.35 -11.02 2.16
C TYR A 34 -10.74 -10.70 1.60
N VAL A 35 -11.19 -9.45 1.76
CA VAL A 35 -12.48 -8.96 1.26
C VAL A 35 -12.23 -7.87 0.21
N LEU A 36 -12.65 -8.12 -1.04
CA LEU A 36 -12.66 -7.12 -2.09
C LEU A 36 -13.91 -6.23 -1.95
N ASP A 37 -13.73 -5.06 -1.34
CA ASP A 37 -14.78 -4.06 -1.12
C ASP A 37 -14.65 -2.87 -2.09
N ASP A 38 -15.08 -3.09 -3.34
CA ASP A 38 -15.11 -2.05 -4.36
C ASP A 38 -16.25 -1.05 -4.14
N GLU A 39 -17.34 -1.48 -3.51
CA GLU A 39 -18.52 -0.65 -3.29
C GLU A 39 -18.24 0.49 -2.30
N SER A 40 -17.57 0.19 -1.18
CA SER A 40 -17.22 1.22 -0.20
C SER A 40 -16.05 2.10 -0.65
N ALA A 41 -15.14 1.56 -1.46
CA ALA A 41 -14.02 2.33 -2.00
C ALA A 41 -14.48 3.36 -3.04
N GLY A 42 -15.50 3.03 -3.84
CA GLY A 42 -16.01 3.94 -4.88
C GLY A 42 -14.90 4.39 -5.82
N ARG A 43 -14.68 5.72 -5.95
CA ARG A 43 -13.59 6.28 -6.78
C ARG A 43 -12.17 5.90 -6.31
N TRP A 44 -12.04 5.39 -5.09
CA TRP A 44 -10.76 4.92 -4.53
C TRP A 44 -10.48 3.47 -4.85
N ALA A 45 -11.40 2.78 -5.53
CA ALA A 45 -11.20 1.40 -5.93
C ALA A 45 -9.92 1.28 -6.78
N PRO A 46 -9.11 0.23 -6.56
CA PRO A 46 -7.86 0.07 -7.27
C PRO A 46 -8.08 -0.05 -8.79
N GLY A 47 -7.28 0.69 -9.55
CA GLY A 47 -7.25 0.62 -11.02
C GLY A 47 -6.59 -0.67 -11.54
N GLY A 48 -6.59 -0.85 -12.86
CA GLY A 48 -6.19 -2.11 -13.52
C GLY A 48 -4.82 -2.64 -13.10
N ALA A 49 -3.76 -1.81 -13.16
CA ALA A 49 -2.42 -2.23 -12.76
C ALA A 49 -2.33 -2.66 -11.28
N SER A 50 -3.07 -1.97 -10.42
CA SER A 50 -3.15 -2.27 -8.99
C SER A 50 -3.90 -3.59 -8.74
N ARG A 51 -4.96 -3.87 -9.52
CA ARG A 51 -5.67 -5.17 -9.47
C ARG A 51 -4.84 -6.33 -10.00
N TRP A 52 -4.08 -6.11 -11.08
CA TRP A 52 -3.12 -7.10 -11.56
C TRP A 52 -2.14 -7.46 -10.45
N TRP A 53 -1.59 -6.45 -9.77
CA TRP A 53 -0.68 -6.66 -8.64
C TRP A 53 -1.37 -7.45 -7.53
N LEU A 54 -2.53 -6.99 -7.08
CA LEU A 54 -3.33 -7.64 -6.04
C LEU A 54 -3.60 -9.12 -6.33
N HIS A 55 -3.97 -9.48 -7.57
CA HIS A 55 -4.18 -10.88 -7.95
C HIS A 55 -2.95 -11.72 -7.64
N GLN A 56 -1.78 -11.27 -8.11
CA GLN A 56 -0.52 -11.98 -7.91
C GLN A 56 -0.14 -12.04 -6.42
N SER A 57 -0.37 -10.96 -5.67
CA SER A 57 -0.13 -10.91 -4.22
C SER A 57 -1.02 -11.88 -3.44
N LEU A 58 -2.31 -11.97 -3.78
CA LEU A 58 -3.23 -12.91 -3.14
C LEU A 58 -2.88 -14.36 -3.48
N ALA A 59 -2.44 -14.63 -4.71
CA ALA A 59 -1.93 -15.95 -5.08
C ALA A 59 -0.70 -16.34 -4.25
N ALA A 60 0.27 -15.42 -4.09
CA ALA A 60 1.46 -15.62 -3.28
C ALA A 60 1.12 -15.79 -1.79
N LEU A 61 0.30 -14.89 -1.21
CA LEU A 61 -0.13 -14.96 0.18
C LEU A 61 -0.87 -16.27 0.49
N ARG A 62 -1.71 -16.75 -0.43
CA ARG A 62 -2.40 -18.04 -0.28
C ARG A 62 -1.41 -19.21 -0.24
N ALA A 63 -0.35 -19.17 -1.05
CA ALA A 63 0.71 -20.18 -1.01
C ALA A 63 1.49 -20.12 0.31
N ASP A 64 1.91 -18.92 0.73
CA ASP A 64 2.62 -18.69 1.98
C ASP A 64 1.79 -19.17 3.19
N LEU A 65 0.49 -18.84 3.25
CA LEU A 65 -0.41 -19.31 4.31
C LEU A 65 -0.58 -20.84 4.31
N ALA A 66 -0.62 -21.47 3.13
CA ALA A 66 -0.77 -22.92 3.01
C ALA A 66 0.45 -23.68 3.57
N GLU A 67 1.66 -23.13 3.46
CA GLU A 67 2.87 -23.68 4.10
C GLU A 67 2.73 -23.72 5.64
N HIS A 68 1.92 -22.83 6.21
CA HIS A 68 1.58 -22.78 7.62
C HIS A 68 0.26 -23.49 7.97
N GLY A 69 -0.32 -24.25 7.03
CA GLY A 69 -1.58 -24.98 7.24
C GLY A 69 -2.80 -24.07 7.37
N LEU A 70 -2.72 -22.82 6.89
CA LEU A 70 -3.80 -21.86 6.93
C LEU A 70 -4.42 -21.67 5.53
N PRO A 71 -5.74 -21.80 5.36
CA PRO A 71 -6.40 -21.41 4.13
C PRO A 71 -6.59 -19.88 4.09
N LEU A 72 -6.48 -19.27 2.91
CA LEU A 72 -6.93 -17.89 2.67
C LEU A 72 -8.35 -17.90 2.09
N LEU A 73 -9.32 -17.41 2.85
CA LEU A 73 -10.67 -17.18 2.35
C LEU A 73 -10.73 -15.88 1.56
N LEU A 74 -11.24 -15.93 0.33
CA LEU A 74 -11.49 -14.76 -0.49
C LEU A 74 -12.99 -14.48 -0.52
N ALA A 75 -13.38 -13.22 -0.40
CA ALA A 75 -14.76 -12.79 -0.52
C ALA A 75 -14.84 -11.42 -1.21
N ARG A 76 -16.02 -11.08 -1.72
CA ARG A 76 -16.34 -9.75 -2.26
C ARG A 76 -17.58 -9.17 -1.58
N GLY A 77 -17.59 -7.85 -1.44
CA GLY A 77 -18.74 -7.06 -1.01
C GLY A 77 -18.37 -6.05 0.07
N ARG A 78 -19.38 -5.33 0.57
CA ARG A 78 -19.24 -4.39 1.68
C ARG A 78 -18.65 -5.09 2.91
N ALA A 79 -17.49 -4.64 3.38
CA ALA A 79 -16.80 -5.28 4.50
C ALA A 79 -17.64 -5.26 5.78
N GLU A 80 -18.47 -4.23 6.00
CA GLU A 80 -19.39 -4.13 7.15
C GLU A 80 -20.49 -5.20 7.16
N ALA A 81 -20.73 -5.89 6.05
CA ALA A 81 -21.62 -7.05 5.98
C ALA A 81 -20.83 -8.37 6.02
N VAL A 82 -19.77 -8.46 5.20
CA VAL A 82 -19.01 -9.70 5.01
C VAL A 82 -18.21 -10.08 6.25
N VAL A 83 -17.49 -9.14 6.85
CA VAL A 83 -16.57 -9.42 7.98
C VAL A 83 -17.34 -9.90 9.22
N PRO A 84 -18.44 -9.26 9.66
CA PRO A 84 -19.23 -9.78 10.78
C PRO A 84 -19.85 -11.14 10.51
N ALA A 85 -20.35 -11.39 9.29
CA ALA A 85 -20.94 -12.68 8.91
C ALA A 85 -19.91 -13.82 8.98
N LEU A 86 -18.69 -13.58 8.50
CA LEU A 86 -17.59 -14.56 8.60
C LEU A 86 -17.16 -14.79 10.04
N ALA A 87 -17.04 -13.71 10.83
CA ALA A 87 -16.72 -13.83 12.25
C ALA A 87 -17.80 -14.62 13.01
N GLU A 88 -19.06 -14.46 12.64
CA GLU A 88 -20.16 -15.25 13.17
C GLU A 88 -20.08 -16.72 12.77
N ALA A 89 -19.87 -17.00 11.49
CA ALA A 89 -19.82 -18.36 10.94
C ALA A 89 -18.76 -19.24 11.61
N VAL A 90 -17.62 -18.66 12.02
CA VAL A 90 -16.55 -19.40 12.71
C VAL A 90 -16.54 -19.21 14.23
N GLY A 91 -17.52 -18.49 14.79
CA GLY A 91 -17.55 -18.19 16.23
C GLY A 91 -16.38 -17.34 16.73
N ALA A 92 -15.81 -16.49 15.88
CA ALA A 92 -14.74 -15.57 16.25
C ALA A 92 -15.29 -14.41 17.09
N ALA A 93 -14.74 -14.23 18.29
CA ALA A 93 -15.07 -13.10 19.17
C ALA A 93 -14.33 -11.81 18.77
N GLU A 94 -13.16 -11.95 18.14
CA GLU A 94 -12.28 -10.85 17.77
C GLU A 94 -11.85 -10.94 16.31
N VAL A 95 -11.86 -9.80 15.62
CA VAL A 95 -11.34 -9.61 14.27
C VAL A 95 -10.05 -8.78 14.33
N PHE A 96 -8.96 -9.30 13.78
CA PHE A 96 -7.64 -8.66 13.76
C PHE A 96 -7.32 -8.18 12.35
N ALA A 97 -6.89 -6.92 12.20
CA ALA A 97 -6.53 -6.35 10.90
C ALA A 97 -5.49 -5.23 11.00
N GLY A 98 -4.74 -5.01 9.92
CA GLY A 98 -3.94 -3.80 9.74
C GLY A 98 -4.80 -2.57 9.49
N ARG A 99 -4.44 -1.44 10.12
CA ARG A 99 -5.08 -0.14 9.92
C ARG A 99 -4.74 0.44 8.55
N LEU A 100 -5.76 0.91 7.84
CA LEU A 100 -5.63 1.74 6.63
C LEU A 100 -5.82 3.22 6.98
N HIS A 101 -5.37 4.12 6.10
CA HIS A 101 -5.23 5.55 6.42
C HIS A 101 -6.17 6.43 5.58
N GLU A 102 -6.63 5.92 4.45
CA GLU A 102 -7.52 6.59 3.52
C GLU A 102 -8.87 6.92 4.20
N PRO A 103 -9.49 8.07 3.89
CA PRO A 103 -10.75 8.47 4.51
C PRO A 103 -11.86 7.44 4.36
N TRP A 104 -11.99 6.83 3.18
CA TRP A 104 -13.00 5.80 2.91
C TRP A 104 -12.76 4.54 3.76
N ALA A 105 -11.51 4.12 3.91
CA ALA A 105 -11.15 2.91 4.64
C ALA A 105 -11.35 3.07 6.16
N ARG A 106 -11.08 4.27 6.69
CA ARG A 106 -11.39 4.62 8.09
C ARG A 106 -12.89 4.54 8.37
N GLU A 107 -13.71 4.96 7.42
CA GLU A 107 -15.15 4.90 7.51
C GLU A 107 -15.68 3.46 7.40
N VAL A 108 -15.03 2.60 6.60
CA VAL A 108 -15.27 1.15 6.61
C VAL A 108 -14.91 0.53 7.97
N ASP A 109 -13.74 0.85 8.52
CA ASP A 109 -13.32 0.37 9.85
C ASP A 109 -14.36 0.75 10.93
N ARG A 110 -14.87 1.98 10.91
CA ARG A 110 -15.95 2.43 11.82
C ARG A 110 -17.21 1.57 11.66
N ARG A 111 -17.70 1.40 10.44
CA ARG A 111 -18.92 0.61 10.15
C ARG A 111 -18.77 -0.86 10.52
N VAL A 112 -17.61 -1.46 10.25
CA VAL A 112 -17.29 -2.84 10.65
C VAL A 112 -17.27 -2.97 12.18
N ALA A 113 -16.65 -2.05 12.89
CA ALA A 113 -16.62 -2.06 14.36
C ALA A 113 -18.03 -1.95 14.97
N GLU A 114 -18.90 -1.10 14.40
CA GLU A 114 -20.30 -0.98 14.82
C GLU A 114 -21.09 -2.26 14.58
N ALA A 115 -20.96 -2.86 13.40
CA ALA A 115 -21.64 -4.11 13.06
C ALA A 115 -21.18 -5.29 13.92
N LEU A 116 -19.87 -5.40 14.20
CA LEU A 116 -19.32 -6.40 15.13
C LEU A 116 -19.82 -6.18 16.56
N GLY A 117 -19.83 -4.93 17.02
CA GLY A 117 -20.27 -4.56 18.37
C GLY A 117 -21.74 -4.90 18.63
N ALA A 118 -22.62 -4.69 17.64
CA ALA A 118 -24.03 -5.08 17.71
C ALA A 118 -24.22 -6.59 17.92
N ALA A 119 -23.23 -7.40 17.52
CA ALA A 119 -23.21 -8.85 17.67
C ALA A 119 -22.27 -9.35 18.79
N GLY A 120 -21.84 -8.46 19.70
CA GLY A 120 -20.98 -8.81 20.84
C GLY A 120 -19.54 -9.21 20.46
N ARG A 121 -19.06 -8.80 19.28
CA ARG A 121 -17.71 -9.06 18.76
C ARG A 121 -16.90 -7.77 18.71
N THR A 122 -15.57 -7.86 18.67
CA THR A 122 -14.69 -6.69 18.64
C THR A 122 -13.74 -6.68 17.46
N GLN A 123 -13.35 -5.49 17.03
CA GLN A 123 -12.30 -5.27 16.04
C GLN A 123 -11.03 -4.78 16.72
N ARG A 124 -9.87 -5.33 16.33
CA ARG A 124 -8.54 -4.90 16.77
C ARG A 124 -7.71 -4.49 15.56
N LEU A 125 -7.38 -3.20 15.51
CA LEU A 125 -6.64 -2.59 14.43
C LEU A 125 -5.20 -2.31 14.83
N PHE A 126 -4.25 -2.71 13.99
CA PHE A 126 -2.82 -2.60 14.26
C PHE A 126 -2.09 -1.72 13.24
N THR A 127 -1.09 -0.97 13.70
CA THR A 127 -0.19 -0.22 12.81
C THR A 127 0.71 -1.19 12.05
N SER A 128 0.39 -1.44 10.78
CA SER A 128 1.12 -2.38 9.91
C SER A 128 1.76 -1.70 8.69
N ALA A 129 1.08 -0.71 8.11
CA ALA A 129 1.53 -0.04 6.89
C ALA A 129 2.52 1.10 7.16
N THR A 130 2.63 1.63 8.37
CA THR A 130 3.48 2.78 8.72
C THR A 130 4.48 2.46 9.81
N LEU A 131 5.54 3.26 9.95
CA LEU A 131 6.51 3.13 11.05
C LEU A 131 5.89 3.51 12.39
N ARG A 132 5.00 4.51 12.37
CA ARG A 132 4.22 5.05 13.48
C ARG A 132 2.83 5.43 12.97
N ALA A 133 1.83 5.49 13.83
CA ALA A 133 0.53 6.03 13.45
C ALA A 133 0.67 7.55 13.19
N PRO A 134 -0.02 8.11 12.18
CA PRO A 134 0.05 9.54 11.88
C PRO A 134 -0.22 10.47 13.09
N SER A 135 -1.14 10.07 13.97
CA SER A 135 -1.48 10.83 15.17
C SER A 135 -0.35 10.91 16.21
N GLU A 136 0.68 10.06 16.12
CA GLU A 136 1.83 10.05 17.05
C GLU A 136 2.88 11.12 16.71
N ILE A 137 2.84 11.70 15.51
CA ILE A 137 3.84 12.69 15.06
C ILE A 137 3.18 14.08 15.00
N ALA A 138 3.30 14.83 16.09
CA ALA A 138 2.75 16.17 16.21
C ALA A 138 3.81 17.21 16.61
N THR A 139 3.51 18.48 16.37
CA THR A 139 4.28 19.61 16.90
C THR A 139 4.20 19.65 18.44
N GLY A 140 5.05 20.46 19.08
CA GLY A 140 5.04 20.59 20.55
C GLY A 140 3.72 21.09 21.15
N ASP A 141 2.88 21.75 20.35
CA ASP A 141 1.52 22.19 20.69
C ASP A 141 0.43 21.24 20.15
N GLY A 142 0.78 20.02 19.75
CA GLY A 142 -0.17 18.96 19.36
C GLY A 142 -0.80 19.12 17.97
N ARG A 143 -0.28 20.03 17.13
CA ARG A 143 -0.78 20.24 15.76
C ARG A 143 -0.09 19.33 14.74
N PRO A 144 -0.76 19.00 13.63
CA PRO A 144 -0.13 18.23 12.56
C PRO A 144 0.90 19.06 11.79
N TYR A 145 1.99 18.42 11.36
CA TYR A 145 2.95 19.04 10.46
C TYR A 145 2.40 19.22 9.04
N SER A 146 2.67 20.39 8.43
CA SER A 146 2.33 20.72 7.04
C SER A 146 3.57 20.85 6.13
N MET A 147 4.77 20.75 6.69
CA MET A 147 6.05 20.81 5.97
C MET A 147 6.88 19.57 6.28
N TYR A 148 7.55 19.04 5.26
CA TYR A 148 8.32 17.80 5.36
C TYR A 148 9.50 17.90 6.34
N ALA A 149 10.36 18.93 6.21
CA ALA A 149 11.58 19.03 7.02
C ALA A 149 11.33 18.98 8.55
N PRO A 150 10.37 19.75 9.12
CA PRO A 150 10.07 19.63 10.54
C PRO A 150 9.38 18.31 10.91
N PHE A 151 8.55 17.73 10.03
CA PHE A 151 7.97 16.39 10.22
C PHE A 151 9.07 15.32 10.32
N ALA A 152 9.99 15.28 9.34
CA ALA A 152 11.07 14.30 9.27
C ALA A 152 11.98 14.41 10.50
N LYS A 153 12.31 15.64 10.93
CA LYS A 153 13.07 15.88 12.15
C LYS A 153 12.35 15.35 13.39
N ALA A 154 11.03 15.52 13.48
CA ALA A 154 10.24 14.99 14.60
C ALA A 154 10.17 13.45 14.57
N ALA A 155 9.93 12.87 13.39
CA ALA A 155 9.88 11.43 13.21
C ALA A 155 11.20 10.75 13.58
N LEU A 156 12.34 11.28 13.13
CA LEU A 156 13.67 10.75 13.45
C LEU A 156 14.00 10.84 14.95
N LYS A 157 13.51 11.86 15.66
CA LYS A 157 13.70 11.99 17.11
C LYS A 157 12.99 10.90 17.92
N LEU A 158 12.00 10.22 17.35
CA LEU A 158 11.34 9.07 17.99
C LEU A 158 12.21 7.80 17.97
N GLY A 159 13.42 7.88 17.39
CA GLY A 159 14.35 6.77 17.26
C GLY A 159 13.95 5.78 16.16
N PRO A 160 14.77 4.73 15.96
CA PRO A 160 14.47 3.70 14.99
C PRO A 160 13.14 2.99 15.31
N PRO A 161 12.48 2.38 14.31
CA PRO A 161 11.33 1.55 14.57
C PRO A 161 11.73 0.34 15.42
N GLY A 162 10.76 -0.27 16.10
CA GLY A 162 11.01 -1.42 16.97
C GLY A 162 11.56 -2.64 16.23
N GLU A 163 11.71 -3.75 16.94
CA GLU A 163 12.12 -5.02 16.33
C GLU A 163 11.10 -5.52 15.31
N VAL A 164 11.60 -6.23 14.30
CA VAL A 164 10.81 -6.93 13.28
C VAL A 164 10.17 -8.15 13.93
N LEU A 165 8.85 -8.28 13.83
CA LEU A 165 8.15 -9.44 14.39
C LEU A 165 8.39 -10.68 13.50
N PRO A 166 8.76 -11.83 14.08
CA PRO A 166 8.85 -13.07 13.31
C PRO A 166 7.44 -13.55 12.92
N VAL A 167 7.37 -14.42 11.92
CA VAL A 167 6.17 -15.21 11.66
C VAL A 167 5.89 -16.07 12.89
N PRO A 168 4.70 -16.01 13.51
CA PRO A 168 4.42 -16.81 14.69
C PRO A 168 4.46 -18.30 14.38
N GLU A 169 5.00 -19.08 15.32
CA GLU A 169 5.02 -20.54 15.23
C GLU A 169 3.65 -21.13 15.65
N GLY A 170 3.40 -22.37 15.22
CA GLY A 170 2.23 -23.13 15.68
C GLY A 170 0.88 -22.53 15.28
N LEU A 171 0.81 -21.87 14.12
CA LEU A 171 -0.44 -21.39 13.55
C LEU A 171 -1.41 -22.55 13.29
N ARG A 172 -2.70 -22.32 13.54
CA ARG A 172 -3.76 -23.33 13.41
C ARG A 172 -4.93 -22.74 12.67
N ALA A 173 -5.46 -23.45 11.68
CA ALA A 173 -6.69 -23.06 11.02
C ALA A 173 -7.93 -23.38 11.88
N VAL A 174 -9.03 -22.67 11.63
CA VAL A 174 -10.35 -23.14 12.05
C VAL A 174 -10.67 -24.49 11.43
N SER A 175 -11.38 -25.37 12.16
CA SER A 175 -11.66 -26.75 11.71
C SER A 175 -12.68 -26.83 10.57
N SER A 176 -13.56 -25.83 10.44
CA SER A 176 -14.62 -25.81 9.43
C SER A 176 -14.75 -24.38 8.87
N PRO A 177 -13.83 -23.94 8.00
CA PRO A 177 -13.95 -22.64 7.37
C PRO A 177 -15.17 -22.62 6.43
N PRO A 178 -15.90 -21.50 6.34
CA PRO A 178 -16.93 -21.33 5.32
C PRO A 178 -16.30 -21.33 3.92
N GLU A 179 -17.11 -21.58 2.90
CA GLU A 179 -16.67 -21.51 1.51
C GLU A 179 -16.39 -20.05 1.11
N GLY A 180 -15.29 -19.85 0.38
CA GLY A 180 -14.92 -18.56 -0.22
C GLY A 180 -14.97 -18.59 -1.74
N GLU A 181 -14.67 -17.46 -2.35
CA GLU A 181 -14.53 -17.33 -3.80
C GLU A 181 -13.18 -17.87 -4.30
N ALA A 182 -13.18 -18.42 -5.52
CA ALA A 182 -11.94 -18.68 -6.23
C ALA A 182 -11.27 -17.35 -6.60
N LEU A 183 -9.93 -17.32 -6.63
CA LEU A 183 -9.18 -16.10 -6.98
C LEU A 183 -9.58 -15.53 -8.34
N ASP A 184 -9.83 -16.38 -9.34
CA ASP A 184 -10.26 -15.95 -10.68
C ASP A 184 -11.67 -15.34 -10.68
N ALA A 185 -12.53 -15.73 -9.73
CA ALA A 185 -13.86 -15.14 -9.57
C ALA A 185 -13.80 -13.67 -9.11
N LEU A 186 -12.67 -13.26 -8.49
CA LEU A 186 -12.44 -11.86 -8.15
C LEU A 186 -12.24 -10.96 -9.38
N ARG A 187 -11.98 -11.53 -10.57
CA ARG A 187 -11.86 -10.81 -11.87
C ARG A 187 -10.90 -9.61 -11.80
N LEU A 188 -9.73 -9.84 -11.21
CA LEU A 188 -8.71 -8.80 -11.01
C LEU A 188 -7.77 -8.61 -12.20
N LEU A 189 -7.71 -9.59 -13.10
CA LEU A 189 -6.87 -9.56 -14.31
C LEU A 189 -7.67 -9.05 -15.52
N PRO A 190 -7.00 -8.56 -16.59
CA PRO A 190 -7.65 -8.27 -17.87
C PRO A 190 -8.51 -9.46 -18.33
N GLN A 191 -9.73 -9.19 -18.78
CA GLN A 191 -10.70 -10.22 -19.17
C GLN A 191 -10.97 -10.14 -20.68
N PRO A 192 -11.16 -11.27 -21.39
CA PRO A 192 -11.57 -11.25 -22.79
C PRO A 192 -12.85 -10.41 -23.00
N PRO A 193 -12.96 -9.63 -24.10
CA PRO A 193 -12.07 -9.60 -25.26
C PRO A 193 -10.88 -8.62 -25.13
N GLU A 194 -10.62 -8.07 -23.95
CA GLU A 194 -9.51 -7.14 -23.76
C GLU A 194 -8.17 -7.86 -23.98
N PRO A 195 -7.19 -7.21 -24.64
CA PRO A 195 -5.86 -7.74 -24.72
C PRO A 195 -5.23 -7.79 -23.32
N ASP A 196 -4.33 -8.73 -23.09
CA ASP A 196 -3.49 -8.74 -21.89
C ASP A 196 -2.47 -7.58 -21.95
N TRP A 197 -2.95 -6.38 -21.64
CA TRP A 197 -2.13 -5.17 -21.58
C TRP A 197 -1.07 -5.23 -20.47
N ALA A 198 -1.20 -6.19 -19.53
CA ALA A 198 -0.28 -6.41 -18.42
C ALA A 198 0.75 -7.51 -18.70
N ALA A 199 0.77 -8.10 -19.90
CA ALA A 199 1.60 -9.26 -20.24
C ALA A 199 3.09 -9.07 -19.92
N GLU A 200 3.59 -7.83 -20.03
CA GLU A 200 5.00 -7.51 -19.76
C GLU A 200 5.30 -7.21 -18.29
N PHE A 201 4.30 -7.08 -17.41
CA PHE A 201 4.54 -6.68 -16.02
C PHE A 201 5.39 -7.72 -15.28
N SER A 202 5.19 -9.01 -15.55
CA SER A 202 5.94 -10.12 -14.95
C SER A 202 7.43 -10.14 -15.34
N THR A 203 7.84 -9.39 -16.38
CA THR A 203 9.25 -9.26 -16.75
C THR A 203 10.05 -8.42 -15.75
N LEU A 204 9.37 -7.52 -15.03
CA LEU A 204 9.97 -6.61 -14.05
C LEU A 204 9.51 -6.89 -12.61
N TRP A 205 8.27 -7.36 -12.46
CA TRP A 205 7.58 -7.44 -11.18
C TRP A 205 7.30 -8.88 -10.78
N ARG A 206 7.58 -9.16 -9.50
CA ARG A 206 7.20 -10.38 -8.81
C ARG A 206 6.44 -10.00 -7.55
N PRO A 207 5.12 -9.77 -7.61
CA PRO A 207 4.32 -9.45 -6.42
C PRO A 207 4.39 -10.56 -5.36
N GLY A 208 4.15 -10.19 -4.10
CA GLY A 208 4.21 -11.07 -2.92
C GLY A 208 5.44 -10.86 -2.03
N GLU A 209 5.37 -11.38 -0.80
CA GLU A 209 6.40 -11.18 0.24
C GLU A 209 7.79 -11.67 -0.19
N ALA A 210 7.88 -12.80 -0.89
CA ALA A 210 9.14 -13.30 -1.43
C ALA A 210 9.78 -12.34 -2.44
N GLY A 211 8.98 -11.77 -3.35
CA GLY A 211 9.48 -10.81 -4.33
C GLY A 211 9.89 -9.48 -3.69
N ALA A 212 9.17 -9.04 -2.66
CA ALA A 212 9.54 -7.87 -1.88
C ALA A 212 10.90 -8.03 -1.19
N ARG A 213 11.15 -9.20 -0.58
CA ARG A 213 12.44 -9.55 0.03
C ARG A 213 13.57 -9.59 -0.99
N GLU A 214 13.35 -10.22 -2.15
CA GLU A 214 14.35 -10.28 -3.23
C GLU A 214 14.71 -8.88 -3.74
N ARG A 215 13.70 -8.04 -3.96
CA ARG A 215 13.87 -6.64 -4.41
C ARG A 215 14.66 -5.81 -3.40
N LEU A 216 14.34 -5.94 -2.10
CA LEU A 216 15.08 -5.26 -1.05
C LEU A 216 16.54 -5.74 -0.99
N ALA A 217 16.77 -7.06 -1.00
CA ALA A 217 18.13 -7.62 -0.96
C ALA A 217 18.99 -7.12 -2.12
N ARG A 218 18.44 -7.09 -3.35
CA ARG A 218 19.11 -6.55 -4.53
C ARG A 218 19.46 -5.06 -4.37
N PHE A 219 18.54 -4.27 -3.81
CA PHE A 219 18.76 -2.84 -3.56
C PHE A 219 19.84 -2.59 -2.49
N LEU A 220 19.92 -3.43 -1.46
CA LEU A 220 20.91 -3.28 -0.39
C LEU A 220 22.33 -3.64 -0.81
N GLN A 221 22.51 -4.53 -1.79
CA GLN A 221 23.84 -5.00 -2.22
C GLN A 221 24.71 -3.92 -2.89
N ARG A 222 24.11 -2.97 -3.62
CA ARG A 222 24.85 -1.93 -4.35
C ARG A 222 24.15 -0.57 -4.38
N PRO A 223 22.86 -0.48 -4.76
CA PRO A 223 22.19 0.82 -4.89
C PRO A 223 22.15 1.69 -3.62
N LEU A 224 22.19 1.13 -2.40
CA LEU A 224 22.09 1.94 -1.18
C LEU A 224 23.26 2.94 -1.03
N ALA A 225 24.50 2.54 -1.34
CA ALA A 225 25.68 3.39 -1.18
C ALA A 225 25.64 4.59 -2.14
N ASP A 226 25.20 4.37 -3.37
CA ASP A 226 25.12 5.38 -4.42
C ASP A 226 23.73 6.06 -4.49
N TYR A 227 22.81 5.70 -3.59
CA TYR A 227 21.40 6.07 -3.68
C TYR A 227 21.20 7.59 -3.77
N SER A 228 22.00 8.35 -3.00
CA SER A 228 21.89 9.81 -2.93
C SER A 228 22.00 10.49 -4.30
N THR A 229 22.83 9.96 -5.20
CA THR A 229 23.06 10.46 -6.55
C THR A 229 22.24 9.69 -7.58
N ALA A 230 22.30 8.35 -7.55
CA ALA A 230 21.71 7.47 -8.55
C ALA A 230 20.18 7.60 -8.67
N ARG A 231 19.47 7.92 -7.57
CA ARG A 231 18.00 8.10 -7.54
C ARG A 231 17.48 9.22 -8.45
N ASN A 232 18.35 10.10 -8.95
CA ASN A 232 17.96 11.22 -9.80
C ASN A 232 18.07 10.92 -11.29
N ASP A 233 18.77 9.85 -11.67
CA ASP A 233 18.99 9.48 -13.07
C ASP A 233 17.99 8.39 -13.50
N PRO A 234 16.98 8.73 -14.33
CA PRO A 234 16.01 7.75 -14.81
C PRO A 234 16.60 6.75 -15.83
N GLY A 235 17.82 6.95 -16.32
CA GLY A 235 18.50 6.07 -17.26
C GLY A 235 19.13 4.83 -16.63
N ILE A 236 19.17 4.75 -15.29
CA ILE A 236 19.79 3.64 -14.55
C ILE A 236 18.83 3.07 -13.50
N GLU A 237 19.09 1.84 -13.05
CA GLU A 237 18.37 1.22 -11.92
C GLU A 237 18.95 1.71 -10.58
N GLY A 238 18.69 2.98 -10.26
CA GLY A 238 19.22 3.66 -9.06
C GLY A 238 18.28 3.70 -7.85
N SER A 239 17.07 3.13 -7.95
CA SER A 239 16.05 3.16 -6.89
C SER A 239 15.66 1.77 -6.43
N SER A 240 15.04 1.65 -5.25
CA SER A 240 14.71 0.35 -4.67
C SER A 240 13.62 -0.43 -5.42
N GLY A 241 12.75 0.25 -6.16
CA GLY A 241 11.58 -0.39 -6.77
C GLY A 241 10.63 -1.04 -5.76
N LEU A 242 10.70 -0.68 -4.47
CA LEU A 242 9.87 -1.26 -3.40
C LEU A 242 8.48 -0.63 -3.28
N SER A 243 8.18 0.43 -4.03
CA SER A 243 6.94 1.19 -3.87
C SER A 243 5.64 0.35 -3.94
N PRO A 244 5.44 -0.57 -4.92
CA PRO A 244 4.23 -1.39 -4.93
C PRO A 244 4.21 -2.44 -3.79
N HIS A 245 5.35 -3.03 -3.44
CA HIS A 245 5.47 -3.95 -2.30
C HIS A 245 5.11 -3.27 -0.96
N LEU A 246 5.58 -2.03 -0.75
CA LEU A 246 5.25 -1.21 0.42
C LEU A 246 3.79 -0.71 0.42
N HIS A 247 3.17 -0.58 -0.75
CA HIS A 247 1.77 -0.20 -0.88
C HIS A 247 0.83 -1.33 -0.49
N TRP A 248 1.08 -2.54 -1.00
CA TRP A 248 0.31 -3.74 -0.67
C TRP A 248 0.74 -4.43 0.63
N GLY A 249 1.76 -3.88 1.29
CA GLY A 249 2.25 -4.35 2.58
C GLY A 249 2.84 -5.75 2.53
N GLU A 250 3.44 -6.12 1.41
CA GLU A 250 4.21 -7.36 1.21
C GLU A 250 5.58 -7.29 1.91
N ILE A 251 6.00 -6.09 2.28
CA ILE A 251 7.09 -5.80 3.18
C ILE A 251 6.73 -4.59 4.03
N SER A 252 7.04 -4.64 5.31
CA SER A 252 6.77 -3.50 6.20
C SER A 252 7.84 -2.42 6.05
N PRO A 253 7.51 -1.14 6.30
CA PRO A 253 8.54 -0.09 6.34
C PRO A 253 9.56 -0.33 7.47
N ARG A 254 9.20 -1.06 8.53
CA ARG A 254 10.11 -1.46 9.61
C ARG A 254 11.17 -2.46 9.13
N GLN A 255 10.77 -3.49 8.38
CA GLN A 255 11.68 -4.44 7.76
C GLN A 255 12.67 -3.73 6.84
N VAL A 256 12.17 -2.82 5.99
CA VAL A 256 13.01 -2.01 5.09
C VAL A 256 13.99 -1.14 5.87
N TRP A 257 13.52 -0.45 6.91
CA TRP A 257 14.36 0.43 7.73
C TRP A 257 15.48 -0.34 8.43
N ARG A 258 15.13 -1.45 9.09
CA ARG A 258 16.10 -2.28 9.82
C ARG A 258 17.14 -2.87 8.89
N ALA A 259 16.73 -3.49 7.79
CA ALA A 259 17.67 -4.08 6.84
C ALA A 259 18.64 -3.03 6.23
N ALA A 260 18.15 -1.82 5.95
CA ALA A 260 19.01 -0.73 5.46
C ALA A 260 19.97 -0.21 6.55
N LEU A 261 19.52 -0.10 7.80
CA LEU A 261 20.38 0.29 8.92
C LEU A 261 21.48 -0.75 9.18
N ASP A 262 21.12 -2.04 9.15
CA ASP A 262 22.06 -3.14 9.36
C ASP A 262 23.11 -3.18 8.23
N THR A 263 22.67 -3.00 6.97
CA THR A 263 23.57 -2.90 5.81
C THR A 263 24.52 -1.70 5.92
N ALA A 264 24.06 -0.61 6.54
CA ALA A 264 24.87 0.57 6.82
C ALA A 264 25.81 0.40 8.03
N GLY A 265 25.85 -0.78 8.68
CA GLY A 265 26.66 -1.04 9.86
C GLY A 265 26.17 -0.31 11.11
N GLY A 266 24.88 0.00 11.18
CA GLY A 266 24.28 0.80 12.26
C GLY A 266 24.45 2.31 12.10
N ASP A 267 25.08 2.78 11.02
CA ASP A 267 25.28 4.20 10.73
C ASP A 267 24.05 4.79 10.01
N GLU A 268 23.20 5.47 10.77
CA GLU A 268 22.01 6.11 10.20
C GLU A 268 22.33 7.16 9.13
N GLU A 269 23.47 7.84 9.19
CA GLU A 269 23.80 8.91 8.23
C GLU A 269 24.05 8.34 6.83
N ARG A 270 24.62 7.12 6.74
CA ARG A 270 24.80 6.42 5.46
C ARG A 270 23.47 6.03 4.82
N ALA A 271 22.48 5.62 5.62
CA ALA A 271 21.16 5.25 5.15
C ALA A 271 20.18 6.44 5.06
N ARG A 272 20.55 7.62 5.59
CA ARG A 272 19.70 8.82 5.69
C ARG A 272 19.03 9.22 4.39
N PRO A 273 19.71 9.23 3.22
CA PRO A 273 19.05 9.56 1.96
C PRO A 273 17.89 8.62 1.62
N PHE A 274 18.00 7.33 1.94
CA PHE A 274 16.93 6.35 1.72
C PHE A 274 15.83 6.45 2.78
N PHE A 275 16.20 6.64 4.04
CA PHE A 275 15.25 6.88 5.14
C PHE A 275 14.37 8.10 4.87
N ASN A 276 14.92 9.18 4.32
CA ASN A 276 14.13 10.35 3.94
C ASN A 276 13.01 10.01 2.95
N GLU A 277 13.24 9.09 2.01
CA GLU A 277 12.24 8.69 1.02
C GLU A 277 11.17 7.78 1.64
N ILE A 278 11.52 6.96 2.65
CA ILE A 278 10.54 6.27 3.49
C ILE A 278 9.71 7.30 4.30
N LEU A 279 10.36 8.32 4.87
CA LEU A 279 9.67 9.38 5.60
C LEU A 279 8.77 10.24 4.70
N TRP A 280 9.07 10.39 3.40
CA TRP A 280 8.15 11.03 2.45
C TRP A 280 6.85 10.22 2.27
N ARG A 281 6.93 8.89 2.30
CA ARG A 281 5.74 8.02 2.32
C ARG A 281 4.95 8.21 3.60
N GLU A 282 5.60 8.19 4.77
CA GLU A 282 4.97 8.46 6.06
C GLU A 282 4.31 9.85 6.09
N PHE A 283 5.00 10.87 5.56
CA PHE A 283 4.48 12.24 5.49
C PHE A 283 3.27 12.36 4.56
N SER A 284 3.24 11.62 3.46
CA SER A 284 2.08 11.61 2.55
C SER A 284 0.83 11.04 3.24
N LEU A 285 1.00 9.96 4.01
CA LEU A 285 -0.08 9.38 4.82
C LEU A 285 -0.46 10.29 5.99
N HIS A 286 0.50 10.99 6.60
CA HIS A 286 0.27 12.01 7.62
C HIS A 286 -0.61 13.15 7.09
N LEU A 287 -0.27 13.69 5.92
CA LEU A 287 -1.06 14.73 5.28
C LEU A 287 -2.48 14.22 4.99
N LEU A 288 -2.64 13.04 4.38
CA LEU A 288 -3.96 12.49 4.06
C LEU A 288 -4.81 12.25 5.33
N TRP A 289 -4.19 11.77 6.40
CA TRP A 289 -4.87 11.53 7.68
C TRP A 289 -5.47 12.79 8.28
N HIS A 290 -4.72 13.91 8.24
CA HIS A 290 -5.11 15.19 8.80
C HIS A 290 -5.85 16.12 7.82
N ARG A 291 -5.78 15.84 6.51
CA ARG A 291 -6.41 16.58 5.41
C ARG A 291 -7.10 15.61 4.45
N PRO A 292 -8.23 15.00 4.86
CA PRO A 292 -8.92 13.99 4.04
C PRO A 292 -9.44 14.53 2.71
N ASP A 293 -9.56 15.86 2.57
CA ASP A 293 -9.98 16.58 1.38
C ASP A 293 -8.87 16.74 0.31
N MET A 294 -7.61 16.51 0.66
CA MET A 294 -6.46 16.76 -0.24
C MET A 294 -6.48 16.01 -1.60
N PRO A 295 -7.11 14.84 -1.77
CA PRO A 295 -7.22 14.18 -3.08
C PRO A 295 -8.19 14.87 -4.05
N GLU A 296 -9.03 15.79 -3.55
CA GLU A 296 -10.06 16.45 -4.36
C GLU A 296 -9.86 17.96 -4.42
N ALA A 297 -9.39 18.54 -3.32
CA ALA A 297 -9.22 19.96 -3.14
C ALA A 297 -7.74 20.35 -3.13
N PRO A 298 -7.38 21.52 -3.70
CA PRO A 298 -6.01 21.99 -3.65
C PRO A 298 -5.60 22.29 -2.20
N LEU A 299 -4.40 21.85 -1.82
CA LEU A 299 -3.83 22.11 -0.48
C LEU A 299 -3.81 23.59 -0.11
N ARG A 300 -3.64 24.47 -1.12
CA ARG A 300 -3.69 25.92 -0.99
C ARG A 300 -4.98 26.43 -1.64
N PRO A 301 -5.94 26.97 -0.87
CA PRO A 301 -7.27 27.34 -1.37
C PRO A 301 -7.28 28.30 -2.56
N GLN A 302 -6.26 29.16 -2.69
CA GLN A 302 -6.17 30.09 -3.84
C GLN A 302 -6.09 29.38 -5.20
N PHE A 303 -5.61 28.13 -5.26
CA PHE A 303 -5.57 27.36 -6.50
C PHE A 303 -6.93 26.77 -6.89
N ALA A 304 -7.96 26.89 -6.05
CA ALA A 304 -9.32 26.47 -6.43
C ALA A 304 -9.90 27.31 -7.59
N ARG A 305 -9.36 28.52 -7.80
CA ARG A 305 -9.73 29.43 -8.91
C ARG A 305 -8.68 29.46 -10.02
N PHE A 306 -7.77 28.49 -10.06
CA PHE A 306 -6.73 28.46 -11.09
C PHE A 306 -7.38 28.26 -12.47
N PRO A 307 -7.04 29.09 -13.48
CA PRO A 307 -7.68 29.06 -14.79
C PRO A 307 -7.12 27.92 -15.64
N PHE A 308 -7.49 26.68 -15.30
CA PHE A 308 -7.21 25.52 -16.14
C PHE A 308 -7.86 25.70 -17.52
N ALA A 309 -7.24 25.13 -18.55
CA ALA A 309 -7.74 25.11 -19.93
C ALA A 309 -7.85 23.64 -20.40
N PRO A 310 -8.89 22.90 -19.96
CA PRO A 310 -9.07 21.51 -20.33
C PRO A 310 -9.12 21.32 -21.84
N ASP A 311 -8.30 20.41 -22.34
CA ASP A 311 -8.18 20.09 -23.76
C ASP A 311 -8.09 18.55 -23.91
N PRO A 312 -9.15 17.89 -24.39
CA PRO A 312 -9.19 16.44 -24.51
C PRO A 312 -8.12 15.86 -25.46
N GLU A 313 -7.67 16.62 -26.46
CA GLU A 313 -6.66 16.16 -27.41
C GLU A 313 -5.27 16.20 -26.78
N LEU A 314 -4.92 17.30 -26.10
CA LEU A 314 -3.67 17.40 -25.36
C LEU A 314 -3.60 16.38 -24.22
N LEU A 315 -4.69 16.19 -23.48
CA LEU A 315 -4.77 15.17 -22.43
C LEU A 315 -4.56 13.76 -23.00
N ARG A 316 -5.18 13.45 -24.15
CA ARG A 316 -5.00 12.15 -24.83
C ARG A 316 -3.57 11.96 -25.34
N ALA A 317 -2.95 13.01 -25.88
CA ALA A 317 -1.56 12.98 -26.31
C ALA A 317 -0.62 12.72 -25.12
N TRP A 318 -0.86 13.36 -23.98
CA TRP A 318 -0.14 13.12 -22.74
C TRP A 318 -0.30 11.68 -22.22
N LYS A 319 -1.54 11.19 -22.08
CA LYS A 319 -1.83 9.81 -21.63
C LYS A 319 -1.10 8.77 -22.50
N ARG A 320 -1.00 9.01 -23.81
CA ARG A 320 -0.37 8.10 -24.78
C ARG A 320 1.15 8.31 -24.98
N GLY A 321 1.77 9.29 -24.32
CA GLY A 321 3.19 9.63 -24.54
C GLY A 321 3.47 10.05 -25.98
N ARG A 322 2.66 10.97 -26.52
CA ARG A 322 2.78 11.58 -27.86
C ARG A 322 2.73 13.11 -27.78
N THR A 323 3.33 13.67 -26.73
CA THR A 323 3.37 15.12 -26.47
C THR A 323 4.42 15.85 -27.32
N GLY A 324 5.40 15.12 -27.86
CA GLY A 324 6.55 15.71 -28.55
C GLY A 324 7.70 16.08 -27.60
N TYR A 325 7.53 15.91 -26.29
CA TYR A 325 8.59 16.08 -25.28
C TYR A 325 9.18 14.70 -24.94
N PRO A 326 10.39 14.34 -25.43
CA PRO A 326 10.88 12.96 -25.38
C PRO A 326 10.93 12.34 -23.98
N VAL A 327 11.33 13.11 -22.96
CA VAL A 327 11.39 12.62 -21.57
C VAL A 327 10.01 12.31 -20.99
N VAL A 328 8.98 13.11 -21.35
CA VAL A 328 7.60 12.86 -20.90
C VAL A 328 7.04 11.67 -21.66
N ASP A 329 7.24 11.63 -22.98
CA ASP A 329 6.77 10.54 -23.83
C ASP A 329 7.37 9.19 -23.40
N ALA A 330 8.66 9.16 -23.07
CA ALA A 330 9.32 7.97 -22.51
C ALA A 330 8.70 7.55 -21.17
N GLY A 331 8.46 8.51 -20.26
CA GLY A 331 7.82 8.25 -18.96
C GLY A 331 6.42 7.68 -19.10
N MET A 332 5.57 8.29 -19.93
CA MET A 332 4.18 7.86 -20.12
C MET A 332 4.12 6.47 -20.78
N ARG A 333 5.04 6.16 -21.68
CA ARG A 333 5.18 4.81 -22.27
C ARG A 333 5.70 3.80 -21.24
N GLN A 334 6.61 4.19 -20.36
CA GLN A 334 7.09 3.35 -19.25
C GLN A 334 5.93 3.00 -18.30
N LEU A 335 5.14 4.01 -17.91
CA LEU A 335 3.97 3.83 -17.06
C LEU A 335 2.99 2.83 -17.67
N TRP A 336 2.67 2.99 -18.96
CA TRP A 336 1.75 2.08 -19.65
C TRP A 336 2.29 0.65 -19.75
N ARG A 337 3.55 0.48 -20.17
CA ARG A 337 4.15 -0.83 -20.42
C ARG A 337 4.46 -1.62 -19.14
N LEU A 338 4.82 -0.93 -18.06
CA LEU A 338 5.39 -1.55 -16.85
C LEU A 338 4.61 -1.24 -15.57
N GLY A 339 3.53 -0.45 -15.63
CA GLY A 339 2.76 -0.04 -14.46
C GLY A 339 3.55 0.83 -13.46
N TRP A 340 4.69 1.38 -13.89
CA TRP A 340 5.59 2.14 -13.03
C TRP A 340 6.36 3.18 -13.83
N MET A 341 6.63 4.32 -13.19
CA MET A 341 7.44 5.39 -13.75
C MET A 341 8.48 5.85 -12.74
N HIS A 342 9.68 6.21 -13.18
CA HIS A 342 10.70 6.77 -12.29
C HIS A 342 10.24 8.09 -11.64
N ASN A 343 10.54 8.31 -10.35
CA ASN A 343 10.03 9.46 -9.59
C ASN A 343 10.34 10.82 -10.25
N ARG A 344 11.58 11.02 -10.72
CA ARG A 344 11.97 12.24 -11.45
C ARG A 344 11.10 12.47 -12.67
N VAL A 345 10.75 11.42 -13.39
CA VAL A 345 9.94 11.50 -14.61
C VAL A 345 8.47 11.72 -14.27
N ARG A 346 7.95 11.15 -13.17
CA ARG A 346 6.61 11.47 -12.63
C ARG A 346 6.46 12.97 -12.38
N MET A 347 7.46 13.58 -11.73
CA MET A 347 7.46 15.03 -11.48
C MET A 347 7.45 15.85 -12.78
N ILE A 348 8.25 15.45 -13.78
CA ILE A 348 8.32 16.14 -15.07
C ILE A 348 6.99 15.99 -15.83
N ALA A 349 6.45 14.78 -15.93
CA ALA A 349 5.21 14.48 -16.64
C ALA A 349 4.01 15.21 -16.00
N ALA A 350 3.91 15.19 -14.67
CA ALA A 350 2.87 15.92 -13.93
C ALA A 350 3.03 17.44 -14.08
N SER A 351 4.27 17.96 -14.06
CA SER A 351 4.54 19.39 -14.27
C SER A 351 4.19 19.82 -15.70
N LEU A 352 4.41 18.98 -16.71
CA LEU A 352 3.97 19.27 -18.08
C LEU A 352 2.44 19.39 -18.12
N LEU A 353 1.74 18.39 -17.58
CA LEU A 353 0.27 18.34 -17.56
C LEU A 353 -0.34 19.60 -16.93
N VAL A 354 0.11 19.95 -15.72
CA VAL A 354 -0.49 21.04 -14.94
C VAL A 354 -0.03 22.41 -15.42
N LYS A 355 1.25 22.59 -15.77
CA LYS A 355 1.81 23.92 -16.05
C LYS A 355 1.85 24.30 -17.53
N HIS A 356 2.09 23.34 -18.42
CA HIS A 356 2.24 23.61 -19.85
C HIS A 356 0.95 23.33 -20.61
N LEU A 357 0.29 22.22 -20.28
CA LEU A 357 -0.98 21.86 -20.89
C LEU A 357 -2.18 22.48 -20.17
N LEU A 358 -1.96 23.09 -18.99
CA LEU A 358 -2.99 23.70 -18.14
C LEU A 358 -4.20 22.78 -17.88
N GLN A 359 -3.96 21.46 -17.80
CA GLN A 359 -5.01 20.51 -17.48
C GLN A 359 -5.23 20.44 -15.96
N PRO A 360 -6.47 20.19 -15.50
CA PRO A 360 -6.74 19.90 -14.09
C PRO A 360 -5.88 18.72 -13.61
N TRP A 361 -5.25 18.86 -12.45
CA TRP A 361 -4.34 17.84 -11.92
C TRP A 361 -5.06 16.52 -11.57
N GLN A 362 -6.36 16.59 -11.29
CA GLN A 362 -7.20 15.42 -11.02
C GLN A 362 -7.23 14.45 -12.21
N GLU A 363 -7.16 14.95 -13.44
CA GLU A 363 -7.07 14.11 -14.66
C GLU A 363 -5.80 13.26 -14.70
N GLY A 364 -4.70 13.80 -14.19
CA GLY A 364 -3.43 13.09 -14.07
C GLY A 364 -3.36 12.19 -12.84
N SER A 365 -4.11 12.49 -11.77
CA SER A 365 -4.20 11.63 -10.59
C SER A 365 -5.10 10.41 -10.81
N ALA A 366 -6.11 10.53 -11.66
CA ALA A 366 -7.04 9.45 -11.99
C ALA A 366 -6.49 8.48 -13.07
N TYR A 367 -5.50 8.92 -13.84
CA TYR A 367 -4.80 8.13 -14.85
C TYR A 367 -3.56 7.46 -14.27
#